data_AF-A0A7S4UVJ6-F1
#
_entry.id   AF-A0A7S4UVJ6-F1
#
_cell.length_a   1.000
_cell.length_b   1.000
_cell.length_c   1.000
_cell.angle_alpha   90.00
_cell.angle_beta   90.00
_cell.angle_gamma   90.00
#
_symmetry.space_group_name_H-M   'P 1'
#
loop_
_entity.id
_entity.type
_entity.pdbx_description
1 polymer ?
#
loop_
_entity_poly.entity_id
_entity_poly.type
_entity_poly.pdbx_seq_one_letter_code
_entity_poly.pdbx_strand_id
1 'polypeptide(L)'
;MVVKVELPAGAFEAAGPPGSPSGSEGGEMSPLLPEAVPGRPSQVSLCDEDGAEEAEEAPSSAGPAVKTEVREEVRKRQRGSVLDAARRSIAAQQKSKRQMQAVKREEPAQQGEPWDPIQHFKYQVALIHQLIPKPRKWESFYGGLGTGIIGVRPKHPPKDRPATAAPSTPGRVQPLAAGYVILFINASTARLQNWNGRTLAGYTPMFDLERRKLRWESQRNDHHGRVIARITEYVQQGSQVVVAVRGGPGEDFRILGRTQQFSLEAPSRFLLQEGDHILAERGSRRIHRHVLAQCLDGGLKSGVGLVPHIYPLPRTFANPLFCSACCRTRATASVLFDEVDEVAASLLAAPQPARRLRGKQTPGQAGVKRERAEEPRIRAAAIRRRWRRSLFARRPPAMGANPDVEPAAAEKPQRDPLLVERNALMARLSELDWELAIRATAGGS
;
A
#
# COMPACT_ATOMS: atom_id res chain seq x y z
N MET A 1 67.98 3.69 15.53
CA MET A 1 67.22 3.93 16.76
C MET A 1 66.03 2.99 16.76
N VAL A 2 66.13 1.89 17.49
CA VAL A 2 65.13 0.84 17.59
C VAL A 2 64.51 0.96 18.97
N VAL A 3 63.26 1.37 19.04
CA VAL A 3 62.52 1.47 20.30
C VAL A 3 61.97 0.09 20.62
N LYS A 4 62.56 -0.54 21.63
CA LYS A 4 62.10 -1.79 22.23
C LYS A 4 61.01 -1.44 23.25
N VAL A 5 59.77 -1.86 22.99
CA VAL A 5 58.65 -1.73 23.93
C VAL A 5 58.46 -3.07 24.60
N GLU A 6 58.75 -3.12 25.91
CA GLU A 6 58.45 -4.26 26.77
C GLU A 6 56.98 -4.16 27.23
N LEU A 7 56.23 -5.25 27.06
CA LEU A 7 54.89 -5.44 27.64
C LEU A 7 55.03 -6.32 28.89
N PRO A 8 54.32 -6.03 29.99
CA PRO A 8 54.34 -6.90 31.17
C PRO A 8 53.44 -8.12 30.97
N ALA A 9 53.97 -9.26 31.41
CA ALA A 9 53.28 -10.53 31.54
C ALA A 9 52.16 -10.43 32.59
N GLY A 10 50.94 -10.76 32.20
CA GLY A 10 49.77 -10.91 33.06
C GLY A 10 49.20 -12.32 32.92
N ALA A 11 48.94 -12.95 34.07
CA ALA A 11 48.72 -14.37 34.31
C ALA A 11 47.59 -15.04 33.49
N PHE A 12 47.88 -16.30 33.16
CA PHE A 12 46.91 -17.34 32.81
C PHE A 12 45.98 -17.65 33.98
N GLU A 13 44.66 -17.64 33.75
CA GLU A 13 43.74 -18.53 34.43
C GLU A 13 42.94 -19.30 33.38
N ALA A 14 43.11 -20.62 33.40
CA ALA A 14 42.44 -21.57 32.54
C ALA A 14 41.07 -21.92 33.13
N ALA A 15 39.99 -21.48 32.48
CA ALA A 15 38.66 -22.01 32.73
C ALA A 15 38.46 -23.25 31.84
N GLY A 16 38.60 -24.43 32.45
CA GLY A 16 38.19 -25.70 31.86
C GLY A 16 36.66 -25.82 31.75
N PRO A 17 36.15 -26.66 30.84
CA PRO A 17 34.71 -26.81 30.61
C PRO A 17 34.06 -27.76 31.65
N PRO A 18 32.96 -27.40 32.30
CA PRO A 18 32.00 -28.36 32.83
C PRO A 18 30.97 -28.61 31.72
N GLY A 19 30.84 -29.82 31.18
CA GLY A 19 30.34 -30.99 31.88
C GLY A 19 28.94 -31.28 31.33
N SER A 20 28.86 -32.22 30.40
CA SER A 20 27.61 -32.72 29.83
C SER A 20 26.82 -33.51 30.88
N PRO A 21 25.52 -33.23 31.09
CA PRO A 21 24.63 -34.20 31.73
C PRO A 21 23.96 -35.05 30.65
N SER A 22 24.42 -36.29 30.57
CA SER A 22 23.68 -37.45 30.05
C SER A 22 22.74 -37.97 31.14
N GLY A 23 21.47 -38.20 30.80
CA GLY A 23 20.45 -38.84 31.65
C GLY A 23 19.07 -38.32 31.25
N SER A 24 18.35 -39.01 30.36
CA SER A 24 17.38 -40.07 30.68
C SER A 24 16.23 -39.56 31.56
N GLU A 25 15.05 -39.38 30.97
CA GLU A 25 13.83 -40.10 31.37
C GLU A 25 12.66 -39.69 30.46
N GLY A 26 11.96 -40.71 29.96
CA GLY A 26 10.81 -40.56 29.08
C GLY A 26 9.61 -40.00 29.85
N GLY A 27 9.03 -38.93 29.31
CA GLY A 27 7.70 -38.46 29.67
C GLY A 27 6.76 -38.65 28.50
N GLU A 28 6.03 -39.77 28.48
CA GLU A 28 4.80 -39.93 27.71
C GLU A 28 3.83 -38.80 28.10
N MET A 29 3.68 -37.80 27.23
CA MET A 29 2.54 -36.88 27.30
C MET A 29 1.43 -37.44 26.41
N SER A 30 0.53 -38.20 27.03
CA SER A 30 -0.76 -38.54 26.44
C SER A 30 -1.57 -37.26 26.15
N PRO A 31 -2.26 -37.17 25.00
CA PRO A 31 -3.19 -36.09 24.76
C PRO A 31 -4.47 -36.33 25.56
N LEU A 32 -4.68 -35.52 26.61
CA LEU A 32 -5.97 -35.41 27.27
C LEU A 32 -6.99 -34.81 26.29
N LEU A 33 -7.86 -35.68 25.78
CA LEU A 33 -9.11 -35.33 25.13
C LEU A 33 -9.99 -34.55 26.11
N PRO A 34 -10.62 -33.43 25.71
CA PRO A 34 -11.68 -32.85 26.52
C PRO A 34 -12.93 -33.74 26.47
N GLU A 35 -13.39 -34.10 27.67
CA GLU A 35 -14.59 -34.86 27.93
C GLU A 35 -15.83 -34.24 27.25
N ALA A 36 -16.62 -35.13 26.65
CA ALA A 36 -17.93 -34.83 26.13
C ALA A 36 -18.88 -34.42 27.26
N VAL A 37 -19.45 -33.22 27.17
CA VAL A 37 -20.58 -32.78 28.00
C VAL A 37 -21.88 -33.28 27.35
N PRO A 38 -22.69 -34.11 28.03
CA PRO A 38 -24.00 -34.47 27.53
C PRO A 38 -25.06 -33.50 28.09
N GLY A 39 -25.94 -33.04 27.21
CA GLY A 39 -27.32 -32.69 27.59
C GLY A 39 -27.63 -31.20 27.75
N ARG A 40 -28.27 -30.62 26.73
CA ARG A 40 -29.62 -30.04 26.92
C ARG A 40 -30.29 -29.75 25.57
N PRO A 41 -31.53 -30.24 25.34
CA PRO A 41 -32.37 -29.76 24.26
C PRO A 41 -33.05 -28.47 24.71
N SER A 42 -33.05 -27.45 23.86
CA SER A 42 -34.03 -26.37 23.93
C SER A 42 -34.65 -26.20 22.56
N GLN A 43 -35.78 -26.88 22.42
CA GLN A 43 -36.83 -26.57 21.46
C GLN A 43 -37.12 -25.07 21.56
N VAL A 44 -36.92 -24.34 20.47
CA VAL A 44 -37.53 -23.03 20.29
C VAL A 44 -38.79 -23.28 19.47
N SER A 45 -39.89 -23.03 20.16
CA SER A 45 -41.27 -23.07 19.71
C SER A 45 -41.45 -22.39 18.36
N LEU A 46 -42.16 -23.07 17.44
CA LEU A 46 -42.96 -22.41 16.44
C LEU A 46 -43.99 -21.53 17.16
N CYS A 47 -44.11 -20.28 16.72
CA CYS A 47 -45.30 -19.47 16.95
C CYS A 47 -45.97 -19.33 15.58
N ASP A 48 -46.89 -20.24 15.30
CA ASP A 48 -48.00 -19.98 14.40
C ASP A 48 -48.97 -19.03 15.14
N GLU A 49 -49.26 -17.88 14.54
CA GLU A 49 -50.50 -17.16 14.82
C GLU A 49 -51.15 -16.80 13.49
N ASP A 50 -52.27 -17.49 13.27
CA ASP A 50 -53.36 -17.15 12.37
C ASP A 50 -54.04 -15.82 12.79
N GLY A 51 -54.67 -15.15 11.82
CA GLY A 51 -55.57 -14.00 12.05
C GLY A 51 -55.57 -13.05 10.86
N ALA A 52 -56.25 -13.37 9.76
CA ALA A 52 -57.66 -13.02 9.52
C ALA A 52 -57.91 -11.50 9.48
N GLU A 53 -58.09 -10.97 8.27
CA GLU A 53 -59.17 -10.02 7.97
C GLU A 53 -59.35 -9.94 6.45
N GLU A 54 -60.25 -10.79 5.95
CA GLU A 54 -60.92 -10.63 4.67
C GLU A 54 -61.92 -9.47 4.81
N ALA A 55 -61.69 -8.39 4.06
CA ALA A 55 -62.72 -7.41 3.79
C ALA A 55 -63.34 -7.73 2.44
N GLU A 56 -64.50 -8.38 2.48
CA GLU A 56 -65.44 -8.41 1.37
C GLU A 56 -65.94 -6.98 1.09
N GLU A 57 -65.76 -6.50 -0.13
CA GLU A 57 -66.51 -5.36 -0.66
C GLU A 57 -67.25 -5.79 -1.92
N ALA A 58 -68.56 -5.61 -1.86
CA ALA A 58 -69.56 -6.05 -2.83
C ALA A 58 -69.42 -5.40 -4.22
N PRO A 59 -69.94 -6.07 -5.28
CA PRO A 59 -69.92 -5.54 -6.64
C PRO A 59 -71.06 -4.52 -6.85
N SER A 60 -70.69 -3.26 -7.13
CA SER A 60 -71.63 -2.24 -7.61
C SER A 60 -71.54 -2.07 -9.13
N SER A 61 -72.72 -2.10 -9.73
CA SER A 61 -73.08 -2.12 -11.13
C SER A 61 -72.72 -0.88 -11.98
N ALA A 62 -72.55 -1.16 -13.28
CA ALA A 62 -73.04 -0.39 -14.46
C ALA A 62 -72.39 0.95 -14.89
N GLY A 63 -71.62 0.88 -15.99
CA GLY A 63 -71.49 1.88 -17.09
C GLY A 63 -70.71 3.17 -16.81
N PRO A 64 -70.09 3.87 -17.81
CA PRO A 64 -70.24 3.75 -19.26
C PRO A 64 -68.90 3.46 -20.01
N ALA A 65 -68.90 2.40 -20.81
CA ALA A 65 -67.77 2.01 -21.66
C ALA A 65 -67.77 2.73 -23.02
N VAL A 66 -67.50 4.05 -23.07
CA VAL A 66 -67.25 4.73 -24.38
C VAL A 66 -66.24 5.91 -24.31
N LYS A 67 -65.75 6.34 -23.14
CA LYS A 67 -64.81 7.51 -23.05
C LYS A 67 -63.36 7.19 -22.68
N THR A 68 -63.00 5.92 -22.58
CA THR A 68 -61.67 5.49 -22.09
C THR A 68 -60.59 5.40 -23.18
N GLU A 69 -60.94 5.13 -24.43
CA GLU A 69 -59.94 4.96 -25.51
C GLU A 69 -59.24 6.28 -25.88
N VAL A 70 -59.98 7.39 -25.94
CA VAL A 70 -59.39 8.71 -26.29
C VAL A 70 -58.40 9.21 -25.22
N ARG A 71 -58.63 8.88 -23.94
CA ARG A 71 -57.76 9.33 -22.83
C ARG A 71 -56.47 8.50 -22.73
N GLU A 72 -56.52 7.24 -23.13
CA GLU A 72 -55.32 6.39 -23.16
C GLU A 72 -54.40 6.78 -24.32
N GLU A 73 -54.96 7.14 -25.47
CA GLU A 73 -54.19 7.56 -26.64
C GLU A 73 -53.50 8.91 -26.44
N VAL A 74 -54.15 9.86 -25.75
CA VAL A 74 -53.52 11.11 -25.32
C VAL A 74 -52.38 10.87 -24.31
N ARG A 75 -52.52 9.90 -23.40
CA ARG A 75 -51.44 9.51 -22.46
C ARG A 75 -50.26 8.83 -23.17
N LYS A 76 -50.50 8.00 -24.20
CA LYS A 76 -49.45 7.39 -25.03
C LYS A 76 -48.66 8.46 -25.81
N ARG A 77 -49.34 9.45 -26.39
CA ARG A 77 -48.69 10.59 -27.08
C ARG A 77 -47.87 11.47 -26.14
N GLN A 78 -48.34 11.72 -24.91
CA GLN A 78 -47.57 12.48 -23.91
C GLN A 78 -46.34 11.72 -23.39
N ARG A 79 -46.41 10.39 -23.22
CA ARG A 79 -45.26 9.57 -22.79
C ARG A 79 -44.14 9.50 -23.84
N GLY A 80 -44.50 9.44 -25.13
CA GLY A 80 -43.51 9.50 -26.22
C GLY A 80 -42.72 10.81 -26.21
N SER A 81 -43.41 11.94 -26.09
CA SER A 81 -42.80 13.28 -26.05
C SER A 81 -41.78 13.45 -24.91
N VAL A 82 -42.09 12.94 -23.71
CA VAL A 82 -41.19 13.04 -22.55
C VAL A 82 -39.93 12.19 -22.72
N LEU A 83 -40.05 10.98 -23.30
CA LEU A 83 -38.90 10.12 -23.57
C LEU A 83 -37.97 10.71 -24.64
N ASP A 84 -38.52 11.33 -25.68
CA ASP A 84 -37.73 11.98 -26.73
C ASP A 84 -37.04 13.25 -26.23
N ALA A 85 -37.67 14.00 -25.32
CA ALA A 85 -37.01 15.12 -24.63
C ALA A 85 -35.84 14.65 -23.76
N ALA A 86 -36.01 13.55 -23.02
CA ALA A 86 -34.94 12.97 -22.19
C ALA A 86 -33.77 12.44 -23.03
N ARG A 87 -34.05 11.78 -24.17
CA ARG A 87 -33.01 11.31 -25.11
C ARG A 87 -32.21 12.48 -25.70
N ARG A 88 -32.89 13.56 -26.12
CA ARG A 88 -32.23 14.78 -26.62
C ARG A 88 -31.35 15.46 -25.56
N SER A 89 -31.82 15.51 -24.30
CA SER A 89 -31.03 16.07 -23.20
C SER A 89 -29.76 15.27 -22.91
N ILE A 90 -29.83 13.94 -22.91
CA ILE A 90 -28.67 13.06 -22.72
C ILE A 90 -27.67 13.22 -23.87
N ALA A 91 -28.14 13.27 -25.12
CA ALA A 91 -27.29 13.48 -26.29
C ALA A 91 -26.58 14.85 -26.24
N ALA A 92 -27.28 15.92 -25.83
CA ALA A 92 -26.68 17.25 -25.66
C ALA A 92 -25.60 17.26 -24.56
N GLN A 93 -25.85 16.61 -23.43
CA GLN A 93 -24.84 16.47 -22.35
C GLN A 93 -23.61 15.68 -22.80
N GLN A 94 -23.81 14.61 -23.58
CA GLN A 94 -22.69 13.84 -24.14
C GLN A 94 -21.88 14.65 -25.14
N LYS A 95 -22.54 15.45 -26.00
CA LYS A 95 -21.86 16.34 -26.97
C LYS A 95 -21.04 17.42 -26.27
N SER A 96 -21.59 18.06 -25.24
CA SER A 96 -20.87 19.04 -24.41
C SER A 96 -19.66 18.41 -23.71
N LYS A 97 -19.80 17.20 -23.15
CA LYS A 97 -18.67 16.49 -22.50
C LYS A 97 -17.57 16.13 -23.50
N ARG A 98 -17.92 15.73 -24.73
CA ARG A 98 -16.96 15.48 -25.82
C ARG A 98 -16.26 16.76 -26.27
N GLN A 99 -16.99 17.88 -26.40
CA GLN A 99 -16.39 19.17 -26.74
C GLN A 99 -15.42 19.66 -25.66
N MET A 100 -15.77 19.55 -24.38
CA MET A 100 -14.83 19.89 -23.30
C MET A 100 -13.59 18.98 -23.27
N GLN A 101 -13.73 17.71 -23.63
CA GLN A 101 -12.58 16.81 -23.77
C GLN A 101 -11.71 17.14 -24.98
N ALA A 102 -12.30 17.61 -26.08
CA ALA A 102 -11.57 18.03 -27.28
C ALA A 102 -10.79 19.33 -27.05
N VAL A 103 -11.41 20.34 -26.43
CA VAL A 103 -10.74 21.62 -26.10
C VAL A 103 -9.60 21.41 -25.11
N LYS A 104 -9.74 20.50 -24.15
CA LYS A 104 -8.65 20.14 -23.22
C LYS A 104 -7.48 19.42 -23.90
N ARG A 105 -7.66 18.92 -25.13
CA ARG A 105 -6.62 18.22 -25.89
C ARG A 105 -5.77 19.18 -26.73
N GLU A 106 -6.23 20.42 -26.94
CA GLU A 106 -5.57 21.41 -27.80
C GLU A 106 -4.75 22.46 -27.03
N GLU A 107 -4.71 22.42 -25.70
CA GLU A 107 -3.63 23.12 -25.00
C GLU A 107 -2.31 22.47 -25.44
N PRO A 108 -1.40 23.23 -26.11
CA PRO A 108 -0.11 22.69 -26.49
C PRO A 108 0.52 22.18 -25.22
N ALA A 109 0.75 20.86 -25.16
CA ALA A 109 1.35 20.22 -24.01
C ALA A 109 2.61 21.02 -23.70
N GLN A 110 2.55 21.83 -22.63
CA GLN A 110 3.71 22.56 -22.15
C GLN A 110 4.76 21.47 -22.03
N GLN A 111 5.78 21.55 -22.89
CA GLN A 111 6.91 20.63 -22.87
C GLN A 111 7.65 20.97 -21.59
N GLY A 112 7.13 20.47 -20.47
CA GLY A 112 7.76 20.61 -19.18
C GLY A 112 9.17 20.06 -19.31
N GLU A 113 10.10 20.69 -18.59
CA GLU A 113 11.47 20.23 -18.53
C GLU A 113 11.49 18.70 -18.32
N PRO A 114 12.38 17.98 -19.02
CA PRO A 114 12.47 16.54 -18.91
C PRO A 114 12.64 16.17 -17.43
N TRP A 115 11.78 15.26 -16.95
CA TRP A 115 11.76 14.85 -15.55
C TRP A 115 13.12 14.26 -15.16
N ASP A 116 13.89 14.99 -14.35
CA ASP A 116 15.16 14.52 -13.81
C ASP A 116 14.95 13.91 -12.41
N PRO A 117 15.11 12.57 -12.26
CA PRO A 117 15.00 11.91 -10.97
C PRO A 117 15.96 12.47 -9.91
N ILE A 118 17.14 12.95 -10.32
CA ILE A 118 18.15 13.45 -9.38
C ILE A 118 17.66 14.74 -8.72
N GLN A 119 17.08 15.64 -9.51
CA GLN A 119 16.50 16.89 -8.98
C GLN A 119 15.24 16.61 -8.18
N HIS A 120 14.37 15.71 -8.67
CA HIS A 120 13.11 15.40 -8.00
C HIS A 120 13.31 14.76 -6.62
N PHE A 121 14.35 13.92 -6.48
CA PHE A 121 14.68 13.21 -5.25
C PHE A 121 15.96 13.74 -4.57
N LYS A 122 16.20 15.06 -4.66
CA LYS A 122 17.44 15.71 -4.18
C LYS A 122 17.89 15.28 -2.79
N TYR A 123 16.97 15.13 -1.83
CA TYR A 123 17.30 14.72 -0.45
C TYR A 123 17.78 13.28 -0.33
N GLN A 124 17.20 12.37 -1.12
CA GLN A 124 17.63 10.97 -1.16
C GLN A 124 18.99 10.86 -1.84
N VAL A 125 19.18 11.58 -2.94
CA VAL A 125 20.46 11.61 -3.67
C VAL A 125 21.57 12.25 -2.84
N ALA A 126 21.27 13.33 -2.10
CA ALA A 126 22.23 13.94 -1.18
C ALA A 126 22.74 12.94 -0.13
N LEU A 127 21.86 12.13 0.46
CA LEU A 127 22.26 11.07 1.39
C LEU A 127 23.07 9.96 0.71
N ILE A 128 22.70 9.54 -0.51
CA ILE A 128 23.51 8.58 -1.29
C ILE A 128 24.93 9.13 -1.51
N HIS A 129 25.06 10.41 -1.84
CA HIS A 129 26.35 11.07 -2.03
C HIS A 129 27.20 11.22 -0.75
N GLN A 130 26.60 11.08 0.43
CA GLN A 130 27.32 10.99 1.70
C GLN A 130 27.90 9.59 1.94
N LEU A 131 27.25 8.55 1.40
CA LEU A 131 27.66 7.15 1.57
C LEU A 131 28.67 6.69 0.51
N ILE A 132 28.57 7.23 -0.71
CA ILE A 132 29.43 6.85 -1.83
C ILE A 132 30.63 7.81 -1.90
N PRO A 133 31.88 7.31 -1.80
CA PRO A 133 33.07 8.14 -1.89
C PRO A 133 33.20 8.77 -3.29
N LYS A 134 34.09 9.77 -3.42
CA LYS A 134 34.41 10.34 -4.74
C LYS A 134 35.17 9.29 -5.58
N PRO A 135 34.91 9.17 -6.90
CA PRO A 135 33.88 9.88 -7.66
C PRO A 135 32.49 9.36 -7.28
N ARG A 136 31.55 10.28 -7.00
CA ARG A 136 30.18 9.99 -6.51
C ARG A 136 29.26 9.34 -7.56
N LYS A 137 29.83 8.45 -8.39
CA LYS A 137 29.13 7.67 -9.40
C LYS A 137 28.68 6.36 -8.76
N TRP A 138 27.38 6.12 -8.78
CA TRP A 138 26.76 4.92 -8.22
C TRP A 138 25.76 4.33 -9.20
N GLU A 139 25.41 3.07 -8.98
CA GLU A 139 24.35 2.36 -9.68
C GLU A 139 23.36 1.78 -8.66
N SER A 140 22.10 1.68 -9.08
CA SER A 140 21.06 1.02 -8.29
C SER A 140 21.05 -0.47 -8.61
N PHE A 141 21.02 -1.31 -7.59
CA PHE A 141 20.85 -2.76 -7.73
C PHE A 141 19.55 -3.28 -7.10
N TYR A 142 18.82 -2.44 -6.36
CA TYR A 142 17.57 -2.82 -5.71
C TYR A 142 16.68 -1.60 -5.45
N GLY A 143 15.36 -1.77 -5.52
CA GLY A 143 14.42 -0.68 -5.25
C GLY A 143 14.59 0.53 -6.17
N GLY A 144 14.13 1.68 -5.72
CA GLY A 144 14.18 2.92 -6.49
C GLY A 144 13.86 4.15 -5.65
N LEU A 145 14.30 5.32 -6.13
CA LEU A 145 13.98 6.59 -5.51
C LEU A 145 12.45 6.79 -5.42
N GLY A 146 11.99 7.46 -4.37
CA GLY A 146 10.55 7.62 -4.09
C GLY A 146 9.82 6.39 -3.55
N THR A 147 10.37 5.18 -3.65
CA THR A 147 9.74 3.98 -3.06
C THR A 147 9.96 3.88 -1.56
N GLY A 148 10.94 4.59 -1.00
CA GLY A 148 11.35 4.50 0.40
C GLY A 148 12.46 3.47 0.66
N ILE A 149 12.89 2.73 -0.36
CA ILE A 149 14.01 1.77 -0.27
C ILE A 149 14.86 1.86 -1.54
N ILE A 150 16.18 1.90 -1.41
CA ILE A 150 17.09 1.79 -2.56
C ILE A 150 18.37 1.03 -2.18
N GLY A 151 18.78 0.10 -3.02
CA GLY A 151 20.09 -0.55 -2.98
C GLY A 151 21.03 0.14 -3.95
N VAL A 152 22.12 0.71 -3.46
CA VAL A 152 23.12 1.44 -4.26
C VAL A 152 24.52 0.91 -4.02
N ARG A 153 25.35 0.91 -5.07
CA ARG A 153 26.78 0.59 -4.98
C ARG A 153 27.61 1.55 -5.82
N PRO A 154 28.88 1.80 -5.48
CA PRO A 154 29.78 2.59 -6.33
C PRO A 154 29.93 1.91 -7.70
N LYS A 155 29.87 2.68 -8.80
CA LYS A 155 30.10 2.14 -10.17
C LYS A 155 31.53 1.65 -10.37
N HIS A 156 32.48 2.35 -9.76
CA HIS A 156 33.89 2.01 -9.80
C HIS A 156 34.33 1.73 -8.38
N PRO A 157 34.61 0.47 -8.00
CA PRO A 157 35.23 0.19 -6.71
C PRO A 157 36.58 0.92 -6.63
N PRO A 158 36.98 1.44 -5.46
CA PRO A 158 38.27 2.10 -5.32
C PRO A 158 39.39 1.15 -5.74
N LYS A 159 40.20 1.59 -6.71
CA LYS A 159 41.31 0.80 -7.31
C LYS A 159 42.37 0.41 -6.28
N ASP A 160 42.49 1.20 -5.22
CA ASP A 160 43.49 1.03 -4.16
C ASP A 160 43.08 0.02 -3.09
N ARG A 161 41.91 -0.64 -3.22
CA ARG A 161 41.56 -1.71 -2.28
C ARG A 161 42.50 -2.88 -2.54
N PRO A 162 43.40 -3.22 -1.60
CA PRO A 162 44.42 -4.24 -1.85
C PRO A 162 43.73 -5.56 -2.21
N ALA A 163 43.96 -6.03 -3.44
CA ALA A 163 43.46 -7.32 -3.93
C ALA A 163 44.00 -8.53 -3.14
N THR A 164 44.87 -8.25 -2.15
CA THR A 164 45.65 -9.19 -1.36
C THR A 164 45.01 -9.60 -0.03
N ALA A 165 43.75 -9.24 0.24
CA ALA A 165 42.98 -9.98 1.23
C ALA A 165 42.73 -11.40 0.65
N ALA A 166 43.69 -12.29 0.90
CA ALA A 166 43.72 -13.63 0.35
C ALA A 166 42.36 -14.32 0.54
N PRO A 167 41.87 -15.05 -0.48
CA PRO A 167 40.65 -15.86 -0.38
C PRO A 167 40.87 -16.96 0.66
N SER A 168 40.65 -16.64 1.93
CA SER A 168 41.07 -17.48 3.07
C SER A 168 40.18 -18.69 3.30
N THR A 169 39.19 -18.98 2.45
CA THR A 169 38.43 -20.22 2.55
C THR A 169 37.74 -20.58 1.22
N PRO A 170 38.05 -21.72 0.58
CA PRO A 170 37.27 -22.21 -0.55
C PRO A 170 35.83 -22.46 -0.08
N GLY A 171 34.88 -21.75 -0.69
CA GLY A 171 33.46 -21.74 -0.31
C GLY A 171 32.93 -20.38 0.14
N ARG A 172 33.81 -19.41 0.43
CA ARG A 172 33.38 -18.03 0.71
C ARG A 172 33.30 -17.24 -0.60
N VAL A 173 32.08 -17.06 -1.10
CA VAL A 173 31.78 -16.17 -2.23
C VAL A 173 32.48 -14.82 -1.98
N GLN A 174 33.36 -14.40 -2.90
CA GLN A 174 34.03 -13.10 -2.77
C GLN A 174 32.96 -12.02 -2.60
N PRO A 175 33.03 -11.18 -1.56
CA PRO A 175 32.04 -10.14 -1.34
C PRO A 175 32.06 -9.22 -2.56
N LEU A 176 30.97 -9.26 -3.34
CA LEU A 176 30.65 -8.23 -4.32
C LEU A 176 30.87 -6.87 -3.66
N ALA A 177 31.41 -5.90 -4.40
CA ALA A 177 31.72 -4.57 -3.91
C ALA A 177 30.61 -4.07 -2.97
N ALA A 178 30.92 -4.00 -1.67
CA ALA A 178 29.94 -3.87 -0.60
C ALA A 178 28.97 -2.71 -0.92
N GLY A 179 27.71 -3.07 -1.16
CA GLY A 179 26.64 -2.11 -1.47
C GLY A 179 25.95 -1.63 -0.19
N TYR A 180 25.10 -0.63 -0.35
CA TYR A 180 24.23 -0.13 0.71
C TYR A 180 22.78 -0.37 0.33
N VAL A 181 21.99 -0.99 1.21
CA VAL A 181 20.53 -0.98 1.15
C VAL A 181 20.03 0.10 2.09
N ILE A 182 19.54 1.19 1.54
CA ILE A 182 19.10 2.37 2.29
C ILE A 182 17.59 2.30 2.51
N LEU A 183 17.17 2.34 3.77
CA LEU A 183 15.77 2.44 4.20
C LEU A 183 15.47 3.91 4.55
N PHE A 184 14.60 4.56 3.78
CA PHE A 184 14.18 5.93 4.04
C PHE A 184 12.91 5.95 4.89
N ILE A 185 13.01 6.51 6.09
CA ILE A 185 11.95 6.57 7.08
C ILE A 185 11.60 8.03 7.35
N ASN A 186 10.31 8.36 7.32
CA ASN A 186 9.84 9.63 7.86
C ASN A 186 9.56 9.44 9.35
N ALA A 187 10.04 10.35 10.18
CA ALA A 187 9.75 10.41 11.60
C ALA A 187 8.24 10.47 11.88
N SER A 188 7.83 10.03 13.07
CA SER A 188 6.43 10.12 13.51
C SER A 188 5.98 11.59 13.71
N THR A 189 6.94 12.48 13.96
CA THR A 189 6.74 13.93 14.03
C THR A 189 6.47 14.54 12.65
N ALA A 190 6.77 13.84 11.55
CA ALA A 190 6.45 14.30 10.21
C ALA A 190 4.94 14.44 10.06
N ARG A 191 4.51 15.57 9.50
CA ARG A 191 3.11 15.74 9.08
C ARG A 191 2.69 14.51 8.27
N LEU A 192 1.53 13.94 8.63
CA LEU A 192 0.90 12.84 7.92
C LEU A 192 0.95 13.10 6.41
N GLN A 193 1.74 12.29 5.71
CA GLN A 193 1.89 12.46 4.27
C GLN A 193 0.59 12.05 3.60
N ASN A 194 0.13 12.86 2.65
CA ASN A 194 -0.99 12.53 1.80
C ASN A 194 -0.45 12.19 0.41
N TRP A 195 -0.79 11.01 -0.11
CA TRP A 195 -0.51 10.61 -1.48
C TRP A 195 -1.84 10.50 -2.23
N ASN A 196 -2.03 11.28 -3.29
CA ASN A 196 -3.28 11.34 -4.07
C ASN A 196 -4.54 11.54 -3.19
N GLY A 197 -4.45 12.45 -2.21
CA GLY A 197 -5.53 12.72 -1.25
C GLY A 197 -5.77 11.61 -0.22
N ARG A 198 -4.95 10.56 -0.20
CA ARG A 198 -4.99 9.50 0.82
C ARG A 198 -3.89 9.71 1.83
N THR A 199 -4.25 9.83 3.09
CA THR A 199 -3.29 9.80 4.19
C THR A 199 -2.55 8.47 4.20
N LEU A 200 -1.26 8.53 3.96
CA LEU A 200 -0.35 7.41 4.20
C LEU A 200 -0.29 7.26 5.72
N ALA A 201 -1.02 6.28 6.25
CA ALA A 201 -0.84 5.89 7.65
C ALA A 201 0.64 5.61 7.85
N GLY A 202 1.25 6.35 8.77
CA GLY A 202 2.67 6.29 9.03
C GLY A 202 3.06 4.84 9.32
N TYR A 203 4.22 4.44 8.80
CA TYR A 203 4.93 3.33 9.42
C TYR A 203 5.08 3.72 10.89
N THR A 204 4.85 2.79 11.81
CA THR A 204 5.17 3.01 13.23
C THR A 204 6.48 2.26 13.48
N PRO A 205 7.63 2.77 12.97
CA PRO A 205 8.91 2.18 13.32
C PRO A 205 9.01 2.24 14.84
N MET A 206 9.10 1.07 15.47
CA MET A 206 9.40 1.00 16.88
C MET A 206 10.91 0.98 17.01
N PHE A 207 11.47 2.16 17.28
CA PHE A 207 12.88 2.28 17.59
C PHE A 207 13.08 2.22 19.10
N ASP A 208 13.83 1.22 19.54
CA ASP A 208 14.26 1.04 20.92
C ASP A 208 15.71 1.57 21.02
N LEU A 209 15.85 2.75 21.60
CA LEU A 209 17.14 3.43 21.75
C LEU A 209 18.08 2.65 22.67
N GLU A 210 17.56 2.09 23.77
CA GLU A 210 18.37 1.35 24.75
C GLU A 210 18.97 0.09 24.12
N ARG A 211 18.17 -0.63 23.33
CA ARG A 211 18.62 -1.84 22.62
C ARG A 211 19.24 -1.56 21.27
N ARG A 212 19.30 -0.30 20.82
CA ARG A 212 19.72 0.11 19.47
C ARG A 212 19.02 -0.72 18.38
N LYS A 213 17.75 -1.04 18.59
CA LYS A 213 16.98 -1.96 17.75
C LYS A 213 15.82 -1.23 17.09
N LEU A 214 15.79 -1.25 15.76
CA LEU A 214 14.64 -0.82 14.98
C LEU A 214 13.84 -2.03 14.53
N ARG A 215 12.56 -2.06 14.90
CA ARG A 215 11.58 -2.95 14.26
C ARG A 215 11.02 -2.27 13.02
N TRP A 216 11.38 -2.80 11.85
CA TRP A 216 10.96 -2.31 10.55
C TRP A 216 9.84 -3.18 9.96
N GLU A 217 8.82 -2.54 9.40
CA GLU A 217 7.69 -3.22 8.75
C GLU A 217 7.78 -3.03 7.23
N SER A 218 7.53 -4.10 6.46
CA SER A 218 7.57 -4.02 5.01
C SER A 218 6.45 -3.14 4.44
N GLN A 219 6.62 -2.72 3.18
CA GLN A 219 5.69 -1.83 2.50
C GLN A 219 4.32 -2.48 2.29
N ARG A 220 3.26 -1.67 2.13
CA ARG A 220 1.85 -2.15 1.99
C ARG A 220 1.62 -3.14 0.86
N ASN A 221 2.43 -3.05 -0.19
CA ASN A 221 2.32 -3.88 -1.39
C ASN A 221 3.17 -5.16 -1.29
N ASP A 222 3.94 -5.33 -0.21
CA ASP A 222 4.75 -6.53 0.01
C ASP A 222 3.94 -7.65 0.67
N HIS A 223 2.97 -8.19 -0.07
CA HIS A 223 2.03 -9.19 0.42
C HIS A 223 2.68 -10.53 0.81
N HIS A 224 3.88 -10.79 0.33
CA HIS A 224 4.58 -12.07 0.47
C HIS A 224 5.90 -11.97 1.24
N GLY A 225 6.25 -10.79 1.78
CA GLY A 225 7.52 -10.60 2.48
C GLY A 225 8.74 -10.66 1.55
N ARG A 226 8.56 -10.49 0.24
CA ARG A 226 9.65 -10.57 -0.76
C ARG A 226 10.67 -9.45 -0.57
N VAL A 227 10.23 -8.30 -0.08
CA VAL A 227 11.12 -7.16 0.16
C VAL A 227 12.12 -7.48 1.26
N ILE A 228 11.64 -7.92 2.43
CA ILE A 228 12.52 -8.29 3.54
C ILE A 228 13.43 -9.47 3.18
N ALA A 229 12.89 -10.50 2.52
CA ALA A 229 13.69 -11.64 2.07
C ALA A 229 14.85 -11.18 1.18
N ARG A 230 14.57 -10.32 0.20
CA ARG A 230 15.60 -9.82 -0.72
C ARG A 230 16.64 -8.92 -0.05
N ILE A 231 16.24 -8.09 0.92
CA ILE A 231 17.19 -7.31 1.72
C ILE A 231 18.10 -8.25 2.52
N THR A 232 17.53 -9.30 3.12
CA THR A 232 18.29 -10.32 3.87
C THR A 232 19.33 -11.00 2.98
N GLU A 233 18.96 -11.36 1.74
CA GLU A 233 19.90 -11.91 0.75
C GLU A 233 21.06 -10.94 0.44
N TYR A 234 20.77 -9.65 0.21
CA TYR A 234 21.83 -8.67 -0.06
C TYR A 234 22.76 -8.46 1.13
N VAL A 235 22.23 -8.54 2.36
CA VAL A 235 23.01 -8.46 3.58
C VAL A 235 23.91 -9.68 3.74
N GLN A 236 23.41 -10.89 3.45
CA GLN A 236 24.20 -12.12 3.41
C GLN A 236 25.31 -12.06 2.35
N GLN A 237 25.10 -11.32 1.26
CA GLN A 237 26.12 -11.05 0.22
C GLN A 237 27.13 -9.96 0.63
N GLY A 238 27.02 -9.39 1.83
CA GLY A 238 27.94 -8.39 2.37
C GLY A 238 27.50 -6.93 2.20
N SER A 239 26.27 -6.67 1.74
CA SER A 239 25.72 -5.32 1.73
C SER A 239 25.39 -4.84 3.15
N GLN A 240 25.52 -3.54 3.38
CA GLN A 240 25.12 -2.92 4.65
C GLN A 240 23.71 -2.32 4.54
N VAL A 241 22.89 -2.48 5.56
CA VAL A 241 21.64 -1.73 5.70
C VAL A 241 21.95 -0.37 6.33
N VAL A 242 21.51 0.69 5.69
CA VAL A 242 21.60 2.06 6.20
C VAL A 242 20.19 2.57 6.45
N VAL A 243 19.90 3.01 7.67
CA VAL A 243 18.59 3.61 7.96
C VAL A 243 18.73 5.12 7.97
N ALA A 244 17.95 5.78 7.13
CA ALA A 244 17.93 7.21 6.95
C ALA A 244 16.59 7.79 7.40
N VAL A 245 16.61 8.72 8.35
CA VAL A 245 15.43 9.32 8.96
C VAL A 245 15.36 10.81 8.64
N ARG A 246 14.16 11.37 8.46
CA ARG A 246 13.94 12.82 8.42
C ARG A 246 12.72 13.23 9.24
N GLY A 247 12.72 14.46 9.74
CA GLY A 247 11.62 15.01 10.55
C GLY A 247 10.37 15.34 9.73
N GLY A 248 10.50 15.70 8.45
CA GLY A 248 9.36 16.07 7.62
C GLY A 248 9.62 16.08 6.10
N PRO A 249 8.57 16.23 5.27
CA PRO A 249 8.74 16.47 3.84
C PRO A 249 9.53 17.77 3.60
N GLY A 250 10.55 17.73 2.74
CA GLY A 250 11.38 18.90 2.43
C GLY A 250 12.61 19.06 3.34
N GLU A 251 12.78 18.20 4.33
CA GLU A 251 13.97 18.15 5.17
C GLU A 251 15.00 17.14 4.65
N ASP A 252 16.27 17.39 4.95
CA ASP A 252 17.37 16.47 4.68
C ASP A 252 17.23 15.19 5.51
N PHE A 253 17.61 14.06 4.92
CA PHE A 253 17.72 12.82 5.66
C PHE A 253 19.02 12.79 6.48
N ARG A 254 18.91 12.29 7.71
CA ARG A 254 20.02 11.97 8.60
C ARG A 254 20.17 10.47 8.70
N ILE A 255 21.40 9.98 8.77
CA ILE A 255 21.67 8.55 8.95
C ILE A 255 21.43 8.22 10.43
N LEU A 256 20.47 7.35 10.71
CA LEU A 256 20.24 6.81 12.06
C LEU A 256 21.36 5.86 12.45
N GLY A 257 21.78 5.00 11.53
CA GLY A 257 22.79 3.99 11.78
C GLY A 257 23.04 3.11 10.55
N ARG A 258 24.11 2.33 10.64
CA ARG A 258 24.50 1.33 9.64
C ARG A 258 24.61 -0.02 10.31
N THR A 259 24.29 -1.10 9.60
CA THR A 259 24.41 -2.44 10.16
C THR A 259 24.44 -3.53 9.09
N GLN A 260 25.02 -4.68 9.42
CA GLN A 260 24.81 -5.94 8.70
C GLN A 260 23.89 -6.90 9.48
N GLN A 261 23.44 -6.51 10.67
CA GLN A 261 22.55 -7.27 11.52
C GLN A 261 21.10 -6.96 11.14
N PHE A 262 20.65 -7.62 10.08
CA PHE A 262 19.28 -7.53 9.57
C PHE A 262 18.66 -8.92 9.55
N SER A 263 17.58 -9.12 10.30
CA SER A 263 16.92 -10.42 10.40
C SER A 263 15.41 -10.31 10.30
N LEU A 264 14.78 -11.30 9.67
CA LEU A 264 13.34 -11.44 9.63
C LEU A 264 12.81 -11.79 11.03
N GLU A 265 11.93 -10.96 11.58
CA GLU A 265 11.31 -11.18 12.89
C GLU A 265 9.97 -11.93 12.75
N ALA A 266 9.14 -11.52 11.79
CA ALA A 266 7.89 -12.20 11.48
C ALA A 266 7.60 -12.18 9.98
N PRO A 267 7.23 -13.30 9.36
CA PRO A 267 6.86 -13.34 7.94
C PRO A 267 5.50 -12.68 7.70
N SER A 268 5.23 -12.33 6.44
CA SER A 268 3.88 -11.95 6.02
C SER A 268 2.96 -13.15 6.15
N ARG A 269 1.79 -12.98 6.77
CA ARG A 269 0.81 -14.06 6.97
C ARG A 269 -0.56 -13.63 6.48
N PHE A 270 -1.26 -14.56 5.85
CA PHE A 270 -2.68 -14.40 5.56
C PHE A 270 -3.48 -14.69 6.82
N LEU A 271 -4.37 -13.78 7.19
CA LEU A 271 -5.01 -13.76 8.51
C LEU A 271 -6.36 -14.46 8.58
N LEU A 272 -6.95 -14.81 7.43
CA LEU A 272 -8.26 -15.44 7.39
C LEU A 272 -8.13 -16.95 7.56
N GLN A 273 -8.98 -17.50 8.42
CA GLN A 273 -9.16 -18.92 8.65
C GLN A 273 -10.51 -19.38 8.12
N GLU A 274 -10.64 -20.66 7.80
CA GLU A 274 -11.92 -21.26 7.41
C GLU A 274 -12.96 -21.07 8.54
N GLY A 275 -14.17 -20.66 8.16
CA GLY A 275 -15.23 -20.25 9.08
C GLY A 275 -15.23 -18.76 9.44
N ASP A 276 -14.18 -18.00 9.15
CA ASP A 276 -14.14 -16.57 9.49
C ASP A 276 -15.25 -15.78 8.76
N HIS A 277 -15.94 -14.91 9.51
CA HIS A 277 -16.82 -13.91 8.93
C HIS A 277 -16.01 -12.79 8.27
N ILE A 278 -16.35 -12.49 7.03
CA ILE A 278 -15.67 -11.49 6.20
C ILE A 278 -16.68 -10.54 5.55
N LEU A 279 -16.19 -9.39 5.08
CA LEU A 279 -16.98 -8.33 4.47
C LEU A 279 -16.53 -8.10 3.03
N ALA A 280 -17.43 -8.31 2.07
CA ALA A 280 -17.21 -7.99 0.66
C ALA A 280 -17.82 -6.62 0.32
N GLU A 281 -17.10 -5.81 -0.45
CA GLU A 281 -17.64 -4.55 -0.97
C GLU A 281 -18.63 -4.78 -2.12
N ARG A 282 -19.84 -4.24 -2.02
CA ARG A 282 -20.86 -4.38 -3.07
C ARG A 282 -20.41 -3.68 -4.36
N GLY A 283 -20.31 -4.45 -5.45
CA GLY A 283 -19.88 -3.94 -6.75
C GLY A 283 -18.36 -3.84 -6.93
N SER A 284 -17.58 -4.34 -5.96
CA SER A 284 -16.11 -4.44 -5.98
C SER A 284 -15.71 -5.90 -5.70
N ARG A 285 -14.48 -6.27 -6.05
CA ARG A 285 -13.92 -7.59 -5.70
C ARG A 285 -13.18 -7.59 -4.37
N ARG A 286 -13.21 -6.47 -3.65
CA ARG A 286 -12.42 -6.28 -2.44
C ARG A 286 -13.07 -6.95 -1.24
N ILE A 287 -12.25 -7.67 -0.49
CA ILE A 287 -12.66 -8.46 0.68
C ILE A 287 -11.89 -7.99 1.90
N HIS A 288 -12.57 -7.82 3.03
CA HIS A 288 -12.01 -7.38 4.30
C HIS A 288 -12.33 -8.40 5.40
N ARG A 289 -11.36 -8.70 6.28
CA ARG A 289 -11.62 -9.41 7.54
C ARG A 289 -12.45 -8.54 8.49
N HIS A 290 -12.05 -7.28 8.59
CA HIS A 290 -12.75 -6.21 9.31
C HIS A 290 -12.36 -4.87 8.66
N VAL A 291 -13.19 -3.84 8.78
CA VAL A 291 -12.90 -2.53 8.17
C VAL A 291 -12.15 -1.65 9.16
N LEU A 292 -10.84 -1.49 8.95
CA LEU A 292 -10.00 -0.55 9.69
C LEU A 292 -10.07 0.85 9.08
N ALA A 293 -9.60 1.87 9.81
CA ALA A 293 -9.40 3.21 9.27
C ALA A 293 -8.51 3.20 8.01
N GLN A 294 -7.53 2.29 7.94
CA GLN A 294 -6.65 2.11 6.79
C GLN A 294 -7.33 1.44 5.59
N CYS A 295 -8.45 0.74 5.79
CA CYS A 295 -9.24 0.13 4.72
C CYS A 295 -10.09 1.16 3.97
N LEU A 296 -10.38 2.31 4.56
CA LEU A 296 -11.30 3.32 4.03
C LEU A 296 -10.76 4.00 2.77
N ASP A 297 -11.16 3.49 1.62
CA ASP A 297 -10.92 4.12 0.31
C ASP A 297 -12.08 5.06 -0.10
N GLY A 298 -12.03 5.59 -1.32
CA GLY A 298 -13.09 6.45 -1.85
C GLY A 298 -14.45 5.75 -1.94
N GLY A 299 -14.47 4.45 -2.25
CA GLY A 299 -15.66 3.63 -2.32
C GLY A 299 -16.34 3.53 -0.96
N LEU A 300 -15.62 3.04 0.05
CA LEU A 300 -16.15 2.93 1.42
C LEU A 300 -16.56 4.30 1.98
N LYS A 301 -15.78 5.36 1.74
CA LYS A 301 -16.13 6.73 2.17
C LYS A 301 -17.38 7.29 1.49
N SER A 302 -17.69 6.83 0.28
CA SER A 302 -18.92 7.21 -0.43
C SER A 302 -20.15 6.35 -0.07
N GLY A 303 -19.98 5.38 0.84
CA GLY A 303 -21.07 4.52 1.31
C GLY A 303 -21.32 3.30 0.43
N VAL A 304 -20.28 2.75 -0.22
CA VAL A 304 -20.37 1.40 -0.82
C VAL A 304 -20.87 0.42 0.24
N GLY A 305 -21.94 -0.31 -0.09
CA GLY A 305 -22.51 -1.31 0.81
C GLY A 305 -21.53 -2.45 1.07
N LEU A 306 -21.61 -3.04 2.26
CA LEU A 306 -20.84 -4.22 2.65
C LEU A 306 -21.77 -5.42 2.71
N VAL A 307 -21.31 -6.57 2.19
CA VAL A 307 -22.04 -7.84 2.20
C VAL A 307 -21.25 -8.82 3.05
N PRO A 308 -21.86 -9.41 4.10
CA PRO A 308 -21.19 -10.42 4.91
C PRO A 308 -21.06 -11.74 4.13
N HIS A 309 -19.93 -12.41 4.27
CA HIS A 309 -19.69 -13.77 3.79
C HIS A 309 -18.93 -14.57 4.85
N ILE A 310 -18.83 -15.88 4.64
CA ILE A 310 -17.98 -16.78 5.42
C ILE A 310 -16.82 -17.21 4.51
N TYR A 311 -15.61 -17.25 5.05
CA TYR A 311 -14.42 -17.77 4.34
C TYR A 311 -14.34 -19.30 4.48
N PRO A 312 -13.97 -20.07 3.45
CA PRO A 312 -13.60 -19.64 2.10
C PRO A 312 -14.80 -19.09 1.31
N LEU A 313 -14.54 -18.12 0.44
CA LEU A 313 -15.57 -17.56 -0.42
C LEU A 313 -16.12 -18.65 -1.37
N PRO A 314 -17.43 -18.62 -1.68
CA PRO A 314 -18.01 -19.49 -2.69
C PRO A 314 -17.26 -19.38 -4.03
N ARG A 315 -17.22 -20.47 -4.81
CA ARG A 315 -16.54 -20.51 -6.13
C ARG A 315 -17.04 -19.46 -7.13
N THR A 316 -18.20 -18.85 -6.88
CA THR A 316 -18.76 -17.74 -7.67
C THR A 316 -17.95 -16.44 -7.54
N PHE A 317 -17.13 -16.29 -6.50
CA PHE A 317 -16.22 -15.17 -6.34
C PHE A 317 -14.97 -15.36 -7.20
N ALA A 318 -15.03 -14.93 -8.46
CA ALA A 318 -13.87 -14.92 -9.33
C ALA A 318 -12.83 -13.87 -8.85
N ASN A 319 -11.63 -14.34 -8.51
CA ASN A 319 -10.45 -13.52 -8.18
C ASN A 319 -10.69 -12.45 -7.09
N PRO A 320 -11.00 -12.87 -5.84
CA PRO A 320 -11.19 -11.95 -4.72
C PRO A 320 -9.89 -11.18 -4.41
N LEU A 321 -10.03 -9.88 -4.13
CA LEU A 321 -8.92 -8.99 -3.76
C LEU A 321 -8.95 -8.76 -2.25
N PHE A 322 -8.23 -9.59 -1.51
CA PHE A 322 -8.12 -9.44 -0.06
C PHE A 322 -7.36 -8.16 0.31
N CYS A 323 -7.96 -7.36 1.18
CA CYS A 323 -7.38 -6.11 1.65
C CYS A 323 -6.05 -6.34 2.39
N SER A 324 -4.99 -5.65 1.97
CA SER A 324 -3.67 -5.77 2.59
C SER A 324 -3.55 -5.12 3.96
N ALA A 325 -4.55 -4.34 4.39
CA ALA A 325 -4.57 -3.69 5.69
C ALA A 325 -5.15 -4.57 6.80
N CYS A 326 -6.17 -5.38 6.51
CA CYS A 326 -6.88 -6.17 7.54
C CYS A 326 -6.86 -7.69 7.30
N CYS A 327 -6.60 -8.16 6.08
CA CYS A 327 -6.57 -9.60 5.77
C CYS A 327 -5.16 -10.21 5.83
N ARG A 328 -4.12 -9.39 6.06
CA ARG A 328 -2.72 -9.83 6.11
C ARG A 328 -1.96 -9.11 7.21
N THR A 329 -1.07 -9.81 7.90
CA THR A 329 0.03 -9.16 8.63
C THR A 329 1.18 -8.93 7.67
N ARG A 330 1.82 -7.78 7.78
CA ARG A 330 3.03 -7.50 7.00
C ARG A 330 4.22 -8.23 7.59
N ALA A 331 5.21 -8.48 6.75
CA ALA A 331 6.47 -8.99 7.22
C ALA A 331 7.18 -7.90 8.05
N THR A 332 7.80 -8.29 9.16
CA THR A 332 8.58 -7.41 10.02
C THR A 332 9.99 -7.92 10.15
N ALA A 333 10.96 -7.00 10.16
CA ALA A 333 12.37 -7.29 10.34
C ALA A 333 12.92 -6.50 11.52
N SER A 334 13.91 -7.07 12.19
CA SER A 334 14.72 -6.37 13.18
C SER A 334 16.02 -5.90 12.55
N VAL A 335 16.33 -4.63 12.77
CA VAL A 335 17.58 -3.97 12.39
C VAL A 335 18.29 -3.60 13.68
N LEU A 336 19.40 -4.28 13.99
CA LEU A 336 20.20 -3.99 15.18
C LEU A 336 21.40 -3.14 14.78
N PHE A 337 21.57 -1.96 15.37
CA PHE A 337 22.66 -1.06 15.00
C PHE A 337 23.86 -1.25 15.92
N ASP A 338 25.06 -1.26 15.34
CA ASP A 338 26.30 -1.21 16.09
C ASP A 338 26.46 0.20 16.71
N GLU A 339 26.20 1.23 15.90
CA GLU A 339 26.24 2.65 16.27
C GLU A 339 24.96 3.37 15.83
N VAL A 340 24.48 4.27 16.69
CA VAL A 340 23.26 5.05 16.47
C VAL A 340 23.58 6.54 16.61
N ASP A 341 23.13 7.35 15.65
CA ASP A 341 23.13 8.81 15.76
C ASP A 341 21.97 9.24 16.67
N GLU A 342 22.29 9.77 17.85
CA GLU A 342 21.30 10.16 18.86
C GLU A 342 20.36 11.25 18.37
N VAL A 343 20.83 12.16 17.50
CA VAL A 343 20.01 13.25 16.98
C VAL A 343 18.98 12.70 15.99
N ALA A 344 19.38 11.79 15.11
CA ALA A 344 18.46 11.09 14.21
C ALA A 344 17.51 10.17 15.00
N ALA A 345 17.99 9.51 16.06
CA ALA A 345 17.15 8.70 16.94
C ALA A 345 16.08 9.52 17.66
N SER A 346 16.40 10.75 18.08
CA SER A 346 15.45 11.66 18.72
C SER A 346 14.26 12.02 17.80
N LEU A 347 14.44 11.95 16.48
CA LEU A 347 13.35 12.13 15.51
C LEU A 347 12.37 10.94 15.51
N LEU A 348 12.86 9.73 15.79
CA LEU A 348 12.02 8.52 15.88
C LEU A 348 11.38 8.33 17.25
N ALA A 349 11.95 8.92 18.29
CA ALA A 349 11.36 8.88 19.63
C ALA A 349 9.90 9.34 19.55
N ALA A 350 8.99 8.55 20.13
CA ALA A 350 7.59 8.91 20.17
C ALA A 350 7.49 10.32 20.77
N PRO A 351 6.74 11.26 20.14
CA PRO A 351 6.54 12.56 20.74
C PRO A 351 5.95 12.30 22.12
N GLN A 352 6.72 12.64 23.17
CA GLN A 352 6.25 12.68 24.55
C GLN A 352 4.86 13.30 24.47
N PRO A 353 3.78 12.56 24.81
CA PRO A 353 2.42 12.96 24.49
C PRO A 353 2.28 14.37 25.01
N ALA A 354 2.28 15.36 24.11
CA ALA A 354 2.43 16.76 24.48
C ALA A 354 1.35 16.98 25.51
N ARG A 355 1.76 17.08 26.78
CA ARG A 355 0.88 16.85 27.93
C ARG A 355 -0.27 17.77 27.66
N ARG A 356 -1.40 17.21 27.18
CA ARG A 356 -2.46 18.04 26.60
C ARG A 356 -2.72 18.98 27.74
N LEU A 357 -2.34 20.24 27.57
CA LEU A 357 -2.66 21.26 28.54
C LEU A 357 -4.16 21.24 28.40
N ARG A 358 -4.82 20.42 29.25
CA ARG A 358 -6.24 20.51 29.53
C ARG A 358 -6.32 21.97 29.76
N GLY A 359 -6.86 22.70 28.77
CA GLY A 359 -7.04 24.11 28.90
C GLY A 359 -7.65 24.22 30.28
N LYS A 360 -6.93 24.86 31.21
CA LYS A 360 -7.60 25.46 32.33
C LYS A 360 -8.57 26.36 31.60
N GLN A 361 -9.78 25.86 31.37
CA GLN A 361 -10.91 26.66 31.00
C GLN A 361 -10.86 27.70 32.08
N THR A 362 -10.44 28.90 31.72
CA THR A 362 -10.35 30.01 32.65
C THR A 362 -11.76 30.07 33.25
N PRO A 363 -11.92 29.72 34.54
CA PRO A 363 -13.23 29.76 35.17
C PRO A 363 -13.56 31.25 35.27
N GLY A 364 -14.31 31.77 34.29
CA GLY A 364 -14.50 33.21 34.17
C GLY A 364 -15.09 33.71 32.86
N GLN A 365 -15.02 32.96 31.75
CA GLN A 365 -15.77 33.32 30.53
C GLN A 365 -17.09 32.55 30.43
N ALA A 366 -17.91 32.70 31.46
CA ALA A 366 -19.34 32.51 31.32
C ALA A 366 -19.89 33.74 30.55
N GLY A 367 -20.59 33.49 29.44
CA GLY A 367 -21.55 34.46 28.93
C GLY A 367 -21.03 35.52 27.97
N VAL A 368 -20.57 35.12 26.79
CA VAL A 368 -20.97 35.87 25.58
C VAL A 368 -21.69 34.89 24.68
N LYS A 369 -23.02 34.88 24.84
CA LYS A 369 -23.98 34.20 23.98
C LYS A 369 -23.84 34.81 22.58
N ARG A 370 -22.87 34.32 21.81
CA ARG A 370 -22.68 34.73 20.42
C ARG A 370 -23.91 34.21 19.69
N GLU A 371 -24.89 35.10 19.46
CA GLU A 371 -26.04 34.85 18.60
C GLU A 371 -25.50 34.34 17.27
N ARG A 372 -25.61 33.03 17.11
CA ARG A 372 -25.21 32.35 15.91
C ARG A 372 -26.33 32.62 14.94
N ALA A 373 -26.14 33.67 14.13
CA ALA A 373 -26.99 33.99 13.00
C ALA A 373 -27.37 32.68 12.30
N GLU A 374 -28.66 32.40 12.31
CA GLU A 374 -29.28 31.17 11.86
C GLU A 374 -29.18 31.11 10.34
N GLU A 375 -28.03 30.66 9.86
CA GLU A 375 -27.77 30.46 8.44
C GLU A 375 -28.72 29.36 7.93
N PRO A 376 -29.47 29.59 6.84
CA PRO A 376 -30.63 28.77 6.48
C PRO A 376 -30.20 27.36 6.01
N ARG A 377 -30.17 26.42 6.95
CA ARG A 377 -29.91 24.98 6.74
C ARG A 377 -30.92 24.26 5.83
N ILE A 378 -31.96 24.95 5.37
CA ILE A 378 -33.07 24.37 4.59
C ILE A 378 -32.64 23.98 3.16
N ARG A 379 -31.60 24.58 2.56
CA ARG A 379 -31.20 24.24 1.17
C ARG A 379 -30.33 22.99 1.03
N ALA A 380 -29.57 22.61 2.05
CA ALA A 380 -28.68 21.44 1.96
C ALA A 380 -29.43 20.09 2.08
N ALA A 381 -30.54 20.05 2.81
CA ALA A 381 -31.35 18.83 2.97
C ALA A 381 -32.16 18.49 1.71
N ALA A 382 -32.67 19.51 1.00
CA ALA A 382 -33.45 19.32 -0.23
C ALA A 382 -32.60 18.77 -1.40
N ILE A 383 -31.34 19.23 -1.53
CA ILE A 383 -30.42 18.76 -2.57
C ILE A 383 -30.04 17.29 -2.34
N ARG A 384 -29.82 16.87 -1.08
CA ARG A 384 -29.50 15.47 -0.76
C ARG A 384 -30.65 14.49 -1.03
N ARG A 385 -31.92 14.91 -0.84
CA ARG A 385 -33.09 14.05 -1.15
C ARG A 385 -33.31 13.87 -2.65
N ARG A 386 -32.98 14.86 -3.48
CA ARG A 386 -33.13 14.77 -4.95
C ARG A 386 -32.14 13.79 -5.59
N TRP A 387 -30.90 13.71 -5.08
CA TRP A 387 -29.87 12.78 -5.58
C TRP A 387 -30.16 11.32 -5.24
N ARG A 388 -30.78 11.02 -4.09
CA ARG A 388 -31.13 9.65 -3.73
C ARG A 388 -32.23 9.05 -4.62
N ARG A 389 -33.15 9.84 -5.18
CA ARG A 389 -34.19 9.30 -6.07
C ARG A 389 -33.71 9.02 -7.50
N SER A 390 -32.69 9.73 -8.01
CA SER A 390 -32.25 9.53 -9.40
C SER A 390 -31.31 8.34 -9.61
N LEU A 391 -30.62 7.87 -8.56
CA LEU A 391 -29.68 6.74 -8.66
C LEU A 391 -30.35 5.36 -8.53
N PHE A 392 -31.52 5.26 -7.89
CA PHE A 392 -32.23 3.99 -7.70
C PHE A 392 -33.32 3.71 -8.77
N ALA A 393 -33.64 4.67 -9.64
CA ALA A 393 -34.64 4.50 -10.71
C ALA A 393 -34.07 3.96 -12.04
N ARG A 394 -32.76 3.71 -12.13
CA ARG A 394 -32.14 3.11 -13.33
C ARG A 394 -31.84 1.64 -13.07
N ARG A 395 -32.83 0.79 -13.36
CA ARG A 395 -32.59 -0.64 -13.65
C ARG A 395 -31.69 -0.69 -14.89
N PRO A 396 -30.50 -1.31 -14.86
CA PRO A 396 -29.76 -1.59 -16.08
C PRO A 396 -30.62 -2.48 -16.99
N PRO A 397 -30.67 -2.25 -18.31
CA PRO A 397 -31.33 -3.19 -19.21
C PRO A 397 -30.64 -4.55 -19.08
N ALA A 398 -31.44 -5.60 -18.94
CA ALA A 398 -30.95 -6.97 -18.97
C ALA A 398 -30.22 -7.18 -20.31
N MET A 399 -28.90 -7.41 -20.24
CA MET A 399 -28.13 -7.86 -21.38
C MET A 399 -28.58 -9.29 -21.66
N GLY A 400 -29.43 -9.46 -22.67
CA GLY A 400 -29.74 -10.78 -23.22
C GLY A 400 -28.45 -11.42 -23.73
N ALA A 401 -28.14 -12.60 -23.22
CA ALA A 401 -27.10 -13.45 -23.76
C ALA A 401 -27.59 -13.94 -25.14
N ASN A 402 -26.87 -13.59 -26.19
CA ASN A 402 -26.90 -14.33 -27.45
C ASN A 402 -26.03 -15.58 -27.23
N PRO A 403 -26.60 -16.80 -27.21
CA PRO A 403 -25.82 -17.97 -27.60
C PRO A 403 -25.57 -17.86 -29.12
N ASP A 404 -24.48 -18.45 -29.61
CA ASP A 404 -24.14 -18.56 -31.04
C ASP A 404 -23.34 -17.39 -31.65
N VAL A 405 -22.24 -17.02 -31.00
CA VAL A 405 -21.10 -16.41 -31.71
C VAL A 405 -19.86 -17.27 -31.46
N GLU A 406 -19.49 -18.06 -32.47
CA GLU A 406 -18.22 -18.79 -32.50
C GLU A 406 -17.04 -17.82 -32.29
N PRO A 407 -16.03 -18.19 -31.47
CA PRO A 407 -14.86 -17.35 -31.25
C PRO A 407 -13.97 -17.39 -32.50
N ALA A 408 -14.07 -16.36 -33.34
CA ALA A 408 -13.07 -16.09 -34.36
C ALA A 408 -11.69 -15.93 -33.72
N ALA A 409 -10.71 -16.67 -34.25
CA ALA A 409 -9.34 -16.69 -33.79
C ALA A 409 -8.77 -15.26 -33.69
N ALA A 410 -8.39 -14.86 -32.49
CA ALA A 410 -7.79 -13.55 -32.23
C ALA A 410 -6.41 -13.46 -32.91
N GLU A 411 -6.36 -12.78 -34.05
CA GLU A 411 -5.12 -12.35 -34.67
C GLU A 411 -4.31 -11.52 -33.67
N LYS A 412 -3.05 -11.92 -33.46
CA LYS A 412 -2.13 -11.20 -32.59
C LYS A 412 -1.96 -9.78 -33.15
N PRO A 413 -2.05 -8.73 -32.31
CA PRO A 413 -1.87 -7.36 -32.77
C PRO A 413 -0.48 -7.25 -33.42
N GLN A 414 -0.45 -6.98 -34.73
CA GLN A 414 0.77 -6.68 -35.46
C GLN A 414 1.47 -5.53 -34.73
N ARG A 415 2.69 -5.80 -34.25
CA ARG A 415 3.53 -4.76 -33.66
C ARG A 415 3.82 -3.73 -34.75
N ASP A 416 3.56 -2.48 -34.43
CA ASP A 416 3.85 -1.33 -35.28
C ASP A 416 5.32 -1.38 -35.76
N PRO A 417 5.57 -1.54 -37.07
CA PRO A 417 6.92 -1.67 -37.62
C PRO A 417 7.81 -0.47 -37.27
N LEU A 418 7.22 0.72 -37.10
CA LEU A 418 7.95 1.93 -36.71
C LEU A 418 8.50 1.83 -35.28
N LEU A 419 7.82 1.11 -34.39
CA LEU A 419 8.28 0.91 -33.02
C LEU A 419 9.50 -0.04 -32.97
N VAL A 420 9.55 -1.03 -33.87
CA VAL A 420 10.68 -1.95 -34.01
C VAL A 420 11.90 -1.20 -34.54
N GLU A 421 11.71 -0.39 -35.58
CA GLU A 421 12.79 0.39 -36.19
C GLU A 421 13.35 1.45 -35.24
N ARG A 422 12.49 2.14 -34.48
CA ARG A 422 12.93 3.08 -33.44
C ARG A 422 13.77 2.39 -32.36
N ASN A 423 13.35 1.20 -31.89
CA ASN A 423 14.09 0.48 -30.87
C ASN A 423 15.45 -0.02 -31.38
N ALA A 424 15.53 -0.43 -32.65
CA ALA A 424 16.79 -0.80 -33.30
C ALA A 424 17.74 0.40 -33.44
N LEU A 425 17.21 1.58 -33.78
CA LEU A 425 18.00 2.81 -33.90
C LEU A 425 18.55 3.27 -32.55
N MET A 426 17.75 3.18 -31.48
CA MET A 426 18.21 3.49 -30.11
C MET A 426 19.29 2.52 -29.62
N ALA A 427 19.23 1.24 -29.99
CA ALA A 427 20.27 0.28 -29.66
C ALA A 427 21.60 0.63 -30.35
N ARG A 428 21.58 0.99 -31.64
CA ARG A 428 22.77 1.41 -32.40
C ARG A 428 23.41 2.69 -31.85
N LEU A 429 22.59 3.67 -31.46
CA LEU A 429 23.10 4.90 -30.82
C LEU A 429 23.80 4.60 -29.48
N SER A 430 23.24 3.67 -28.69
CA SER A 430 23.87 3.25 -27.44
C SER A 430 25.20 2.52 -27.64
N GLU A 431 25.35 1.75 -28.73
CA GLU A 431 26.61 1.10 -29.09
C GLU A 431 27.68 2.12 -29.53
N LEU A 432 27.30 3.11 -30.34
CA LEU A 432 28.19 4.18 -30.78
C LEU A 432 28.70 5.06 -29.63
N ASP A 433 27.82 5.44 -28.68
CA ASP A 433 28.22 6.19 -27.49
C ASP A 433 29.21 5.41 -26.63
N TRP A 434 29.05 4.08 -26.56
CA TRP A 434 29.96 3.20 -25.84
C TRP A 434 31.34 3.09 -26.52
N GLU A 435 31.39 2.95 -27.85
CA GLU A 435 32.65 2.92 -28.59
C GLU A 435 33.42 4.24 -28.51
N LEU A 436 32.72 5.38 -28.57
CA LEU A 436 33.30 6.70 -28.40
C LEU A 436 33.88 6.88 -26.99
N ALA A 437 33.19 6.38 -25.96
CA ALA A 437 33.68 6.39 -24.59
C ALA A 437 34.96 5.54 -24.45
N ILE A 438 35.03 4.37 -25.07
CA ILE A 438 36.23 3.52 -25.09
C ILE A 438 37.40 4.24 -25.76
N ARG A 439 37.19 4.83 -26.95
CA ARG A 439 38.24 5.55 -27.70
C ARG A 439 38.77 6.75 -26.93
N ALA A 440 37.90 7.52 -26.28
CA ALA A 440 38.30 8.65 -25.45
C ALA A 440 39.17 8.23 -24.25
N THR A 441 38.99 7.02 -23.72
CA THR A 441 39.81 6.49 -22.62
C THR A 441 41.12 5.84 -23.08
N ALA A 442 41.21 5.39 -24.34
CA ALA A 442 42.38 4.69 -24.87
C ALA A 442 43.47 5.62 -25.45
N GLY A 443 43.14 6.86 -25.79
CA GLY A 443 44.07 7.81 -26.44
C GLY A 443 44.85 8.74 -25.49
N GLY A 444 44.83 8.49 -24.18
CA GLY A 444 45.45 9.34 -23.16
C GLY A 444 46.68 8.71 -22.51
N SER A 445 47.67 8.34 -23.30
CA SER A 445 48.99 7.88 -22.85
C SER A 445 50.09 8.59 -23.59
#